data_AF-A0A6I6QYI5-F1
#
_entry.id   AF-A0A6I6QYI5-F1
#
_cell.length_a   1.000
_cell.length_b   1.000
_cell.length_c   1.000
_cell.angle_alpha   90.00
_cell.angle_beta   90.00
_cell.angle_gamma   90.00
#
_symmetry.space_group_name_H-M   'P 1'
#
loop_
_entity.id
_entity.type
_entity.pdbx_description
1 polymer ?
#
loop_
_entity_poly.entity_id
_entity_poly.type
_entity_poly.pdbx_seq_one_letter_code
_entity_poly.pdbx_strand_id
1 'polypeptide(L)'
;MPTPHYIENSADAIRFVRDRPWYPLFVSHVYEVPVSALGTICMACWATLEDTRFAGNIIDDETLRGRYFELCNREDDEAVQKEWGRFCDDLWAYVDGMGLERQATWFIELNDPITIKGHYWVHDGVEYLDAAHTLPRFED
;
A
#
# COMPACT_ATOMS: atom_id res chain seq x y z
N MET A 1 -24.53 24.08 -15.90
CA MET A 1 -24.35 23.49 -14.56
C MET A 1 -22.86 23.21 -14.44
N PRO A 2 -22.12 23.86 -13.52
CA PRO A 2 -20.73 23.50 -13.32
C PRO A 2 -20.67 22.10 -12.72
N THR A 3 -19.86 21.25 -13.33
CA THR A 3 -19.42 19.96 -12.80
C THR A 3 -19.03 20.15 -11.33
N PRO A 4 -19.47 19.30 -10.38
CA PRO A 4 -18.91 19.39 -9.04
C PRO A 4 -17.41 19.16 -9.17
N HIS A 5 -16.63 20.18 -8.84
CA HIS A 5 -15.22 20.02 -8.56
C HIS A 5 -15.12 18.91 -7.53
N TYR A 6 -14.50 17.78 -7.89
CA TYR A 6 -14.01 16.82 -6.91
C TYR A 6 -13.20 17.64 -5.92
N ILE A 7 -13.68 17.72 -4.68
CA ILE A 7 -12.96 18.43 -3.62
C ILE A 7 -11.59 17.76 -3.52
N GLU A 8 -10.53 18.55 -3.59
CA GLU A 8 -9.15 18.18 -3.24
C GLU A 8 -9.09 17.76 -1.76
N ASN A 9 -9.70 16.61 -1.44
CA ASN A 9 -9.76 15.98 -0.12
C ASN A 9 -8.82 14.77 -0.10
N SER A 10 -7.58 14.94 -0.51
CA SER A 10 -6.55 13.91 -0.35
C SER A 10 -5.57 14.35 0.72
N ALA A 11 -5.35 13.51 1.72
CA ALA A 11 -4.28 13.75 2.70
C ALA A 11 -2.97 14.06 2.01
N ASP A 12 -2.10 14.84 2.62
CA ASP A 12 -0.76 15.09 2.10
C ASP A 12 0.13 13.87 2.32
N ALA A 13 -0.01 13.26 3.50
CA ALA A 13 0.77 12.11 3.92
C ALA A 13 -0.05 11.18 4.83
N ILE A 14 0.49 9.99 5.07
CA ILE A 14 0.07 9.07 6.11
C ILE A 14 1.28 8.72 6.99
N ARG A 15 1.08 8.71 8.30
CA ARG A 15 2.06 8.26 9.29
C ARG A 15 1.70 6.88 9.76
N PHE A 16 2.64 5.95 9.72
CA PHE A 16 2.51 4.63 10.33
C PHE A 16 3.37 4.53 11.59
N VAL A 17 2.78 4.09 12.70
CA VAL A 17 3.45 3.95 13.99
C VAL A 17 3.68 2.49 14.30
N ARG A 18 4.93 2.12 14.61
CA ARG A 18 5.31 0.76 15.01
C ARG A 18 5.84 0.69 16.43
N ASP A 19 5.71 -0.49 17.03
CA ASP A 19 6.34 -0.81 18.32
C ASP A 19 7.86 -1.06 18.22
N ARG A 20 8.40 -1.15 17.01
CA ARG A 20 9.83 -1.27 16.71
C ARG A 20 10.25 -0.27 15.62
N PRO A 21 11.53 0.11 15.53
CA PRO A 21 12.01 1.01 14.48
C PRO A 21 11.75 0.47 13.07
N TRP A 22 11.46 1.38 12.15
CA TRP A 22 11.35 1.04 10.73
C TRP A 22 12.74 0.76 10.14
N TYR A 23 12.87 -0.23 9.27
CA TYR A 23 14.07 -0.36 8.44
C TYR A 23 13.93 0.50 7.18
N PRO A 24 14.95 1.26 6.73
CA PRO A 24 16.28 1.46 7.33
C PRO A 24 16.35 2.63 8.33
N LEU A 25 15.21 3.16 8.78
CA LEU A 25 15.13 4.25 9.76
C LEU A 25 15.41 3.74 11.19
N PHE A 26 16.66 3.37 11.48
CA PHE A 26 17.12 2.64 12.67
C PHE A 26 16.73 3.22 14.05
N VAL A 27 16.12 4.40 14.11
CA VAL A 27 15.69 5.07 15.34
C VAL A 27 14.23 5.49 15.37
N SER A 28 13.52 5.53 14.23
CA SER A 28 12.16 6.07 14.20
C SER A 28 11.11 4.96 14.26
N HIS A 29 10.18 5.12 15.19
CA HIS A 29 8.95 4.32 15.28
C HIS A 29 7.85 4.85 14.36
N VAL A 30 8.01 6.06 13.82
CA VAL A 30 7.07 6.70 12.91
C VAL A 30 7.66 6.71 11.51
N TYR A 31 6.88 6.24 10.54
CA TYR A 31 7.21 6.36 9.13
C TYR A 31 6.14 7.19 8.43
N GLU A 32 6.52 8.39 8.00
CA GLU A 32 5.66 9.28 7.23
C GLU A 32 5.88 9.01 5.74
N VAL A 33 4.77 8.76 5.05
CA VAL A 33 4.72 8.44 3.63
C VAL A 33 3.81 9.46 2.95
N PRO A 34 4.31 10.24 1.97
CA PRO A 34 3.43 11.04 1.12
C PRO A 34 2.38 10.15 0.46
N VAL A 35 1.11 10.56 0.44
CA VAL A 35 0.04 9.67 -0.12
C VAL A 35 0.29 9.33 -1.58
N SER A 36 0.87 10.27 -2.33
CA SER A 36 1.25 10.09 -3.74
C SER A 36 2.31 9.01 -3.96
N ALA A 37 3.05 8.64 -2.91
CA ALA A 37 4.06 7.59 -2.94
C ALA A 37 3.56 6.26 -2.35
N LEU A 38 2.40 6.23 -1.70
CA LEU A 38 1.94 5.07 -0.92
C LEU A 38 1.79 3.82 -1.78
N GLY A 39 1.06 3.90 -2.90
CA GLY A 39 0.92 2.79 -3.84
C GLY A 39 2.27 2.28 -4.38
N THR A 40 3.20 3.19 -4.65
CA THR A 40 4.56 2.83 -5.08
C THR A 40 5.33 2.06 -4.02
N ILE A 41 5.24 2.51 -2.77
CA ILE A 41 5.89 1.83 -1.65
C ILE A 41 5.24 0.46 -1.41
N CYS A 42 3.92 0.33 -1.50
CA CYS A 42 3.25 -0.98 -1.41
C CYS A 42 3.75 -1.95 -2.47
N MET A 43 3.85 -1.51 -3.73
CA MET A 43 4.38 -2.35 -4.81
C MET A 43 5.84 -2.75 -4.57
N ALA A 44 6.67 -1.85 -4.05
CA ALA A 44 8.04 -2.15 -3.68
C ALA A 44 8.12 -3.18 -2.53
N CYS A 45 7.32 -3.02 -1.48
CA CYS A 45 7.22 -4.00 -0.39
C CYS A 45 6.80 -5.38 -0.92
N TRP A 46 5.74 -5.43 -1.72
CA TRP A 46 5.23 -6.67 -2.31
C TRP A 46 6.28 -7.38 -3.18
N ALA A 47 6.98 -6.64 -4.04
CA ALA A 47 8.00 -7.19 -4.94
C ALA A 47 9.23 -7.77 -4.20
N THR A 48 9.43 -7.41 -2.94
CA THR A 48 10.53 -7.93 -2.10
C THR A 48 10.13 -9.10 -1.21
N LEU A 49 8.87 -9.55 -1.27
CA LEU A 49 8.41 -10.70 -0.48
C LEU A 49 9.05 -12.00 -0.96
N GLU A 50 9.68 -12.72 -0.03
CA GLU A 50 10.25 -14.04 -0.29
C GLU A 50 9.21 -15.17 -0.16
N ASP A 51 8.20 -14.99 0.69
CA ASP A 51 7.11 -15.94 0.85
C ASP A 51 6.09 -15.79 -0.30
N THR A 52 6.22 -16.65 -1.31
CA THR A 52 5.34 -16.65 -2.48
C THR A 52 3.88 -16.93 -2.15
N ARG A 53 3.60 -17.73 -1.11
CA ARG A 53 2.20 -17.98 -0.70
C ARG A 53 1.59 -16.73 -0.11
N PHE A 54 2.33 -16.04 0.76
CA PHE A 54 1.89 -14.77 1.31
C PHE A 54 1.74 -13.70 0.21
N ALA A 55 2.73 -13.56 -0.68
CA ALA A 55 2.70 -12.61 -1.78
C ALA A 55 1.51 -12.81 -2.73
N GLY A 56 1.11 -14.05 -3.00
CA GLY A 56 -0.12 -14.30 -3.76
C GLY A 56 -1.39 -14.04 -2.95
N ASN A 57 -1.46 -14.47 -1.69
CA ASN A 57 -2.67 -14.39 -0.88
C ASN A 57 -3.04 -12.97 -0.45
N ILE A 58 -2.07 -12.04 -0.43
CA ILE A 58 -2.32 -10.63 -0.12
C ILE A 58 -2.93 -9.84 -1.30
N ILE A 59 -3.05 -10.46 -2.48
CA ILE A 59 -3.74 -9.89 -3.63
C ILE A 59 -5.24 -10.24 -3.51
N ASP A 60 -6.10 -9.24 -3.27
CA ASP A 60 -7.54 -9.49 -3.08
C ASP A 60 -8.24 -9.85 -4.40
N ASP A 61 -7.79 -9.29 -5.53
CA ASP A 61 -8.34 -9.61 -6.83
C ASP A 61 -8.04 -11.07 -7.18
N GLU A 62 -9.09 -11.89 -7.22
CA GLU A 62 -8.94 -13.34 -7.40
C GLU A 62 -8.33 -13.71 -8.76
N THR A 63 -8.55 -12.88 -9.78
CA THR A 63 -8.03 -13.10 -11.12
C THR A 63 -6.53 -12.86 -11.15
N LEU A 64 -6.07 -11.73 -10.59
CA LEU A 64 -4.65 -11.42 -10.46
C LEU A 64 -3.95 -12.43 -9.54
N ARG A 65 -4.57 -12.79 -8.41
CA ARG A 65 -4.05 -13.83 -7.51
C ARG A 65 -3.88 -15.17 -8.22
N GLY A 66 -4.88 -15.59 -9.01
CA GLY A 66 -4.80 -16.83 -9.79
C GLY A 66 -3.65 -16.81 -10.79
N ARG A 67 -3.52 -15.71 -11.54
CA ARG A 67 -2.42 -15.50 -12.50
C ARG A 67 -1.05 -15.50 -11.83
N TYR A 68 -0.92 -14.87 -10.66
CA TYR A 68 0.32 -14.89 -9.88
C TYR A 68 0.77 -16.33 -9.58
N PHE A 69 -0.13 -17.14 -9.01
CA PHE A 69 0.20 -18.53 -8.67
C PHE A 69 0.45 -19.40 -9.90
N GLU A 70 -0.25 -19.16 -11.00
CA GLU A 70 0.04 -19.83 -12.27
C GLU A 70 1.46 -19.53 -12.76
N LEU A 71 1.86 -18.25 -12.76
CA LEU A 71 3.20 -17.82 -13.16
C LEU A 71 4.29 -18.40 -12.25
N CYS A 72 4.07 -18.45 -10.94
CA CYS A 72 5.02 -19.07 -9.99
C CYS A 72 5.27 -20.56 -10.25
N ASN A 73 4.35 -21.28 -10.91
CA ASN A 73 4.47 -22.72 -11.14
C ASN A 73 5.08 -23.07 -12.51
N ARG A 74 5.42 -22.07 -13.33
CA ARG A 74 5.98 -22.27 -14.68
C ARG A 74 7.50 -22.25 -14.65
N GLU A 75 8.11 -22.95 -15.60
CA GLU A 75 9.56 -22.87 -15.80
C GLU A 75 9.95 -21.47 -16.25
N ASP A 76 11.07 -20.97 -15.72
CA ASP A 76 11.54 -19.64 -16.01
C ASP A 76 12.17 -19.56 -17.41
N ASP A 77 11.43 -19.02 -18.36
CA ASP A 77 11.87 -18.77 -19.73
C ASP A 77 11.53 -17.34 -20.22
N GLU A 78 12.02 -16.96 -21.39
CA GLU A 78 11.83 -15.60 -21.92
C GLU A 78 10.35 -15.22 -22.12
N ALA A 79 9.49 -16.20 -22.44
CA ALA A 79 8.05 -15.95 -22.58
C ALA A 79 7.42 -15.70 -21.21
N VAL A 80 7.76 -16.52 -20.21
CA VAL A 80 7.32 -16.36 -18.82
C VAL A 80 7.78 -15.03 -18.23
N GLN A 81 9.00 -14.58 -18.51
CA GLN A 81 9.50 -13.27 -18.09
C GLN A 81 8.70 -12.10 -18.68
N LYS A 82 8.26 -12.19 -19.93
CA LYS A 82 7.36 -11.19 -20.54
C LYS A 82 5.97 -11.18 -19.90
N GLU A 83 5.48 -12.36 -19.50
CA GLU A 83 4.21 -12.47 -18.78
C GLU A 83 4.30 -11.95 -17.35
N TRP A 84 5.42 -12.16 -16.66
CA TRP A 84 5.71 -11.51 -15.38
C TRP A 84 5.69 -9.99 -15.48
N GLY A 85 6.30 -9.42 -16.53
CA GLY A 85 6.24 -7.97 -16.78
C GLY A 85 4.80 -7.45 -16.90
N ARG A 86 3.98 -8.11 -17.73
CA ARG A 86 2.56 -7.75 -17.88
C ARG A 86 1.76 -7.92 -16.60
N PHE A 87 2.03 -8.99 -15.84
CA PHE A 87 1.42 -9.19 -14.54
C PHE A 87 1.76 -8.05 -13.58
N CYS A 88 3.03 -7.63 -13.53
CA CYS A 88 3.45 -6.49 -12.71
C CYS A 88 2.75 -5.20 -13.14
N ASP A 89 2.61 -4.94 -14.44
CA ASP A 89 1.87 -3.78 -14.95
C ASP A 89 0.40 -3.81 -14.51
N ASP A 90 -0.26 -4.97 -14.61
CA ASP A 90 -1.66 -5.13 -14.19
C ASP A 90 -1.82 -4.99 -12.67
N LEU A 91 -0.89 -5.53 -11.89
CA LEU A 91 -0.89 -5.38 -10.42
C LEU A 91 -0.66 -3.93 -10.01
N TRP A 92 0.25 -3.22 -10.70
CA TRP A 92 0.44 -1.77 -10.52
C TRP A 92 -0.85 -0.99 -10.77
N ALA A 93 -1.55 -1.27 -11.87
CA ALA A 93 -2.80 -0.61 -12.20
C ALA A 93 -3.90 -0.91 -11.16
N TYR A 94 -3.94 -2.15 -10.65
CA TYR A 94 -4.86 -2.54 -9.58
C TYR A 94 -4.60 -1.73 -8.30
N VAL A 95 -3.33 -1.57 -7.90
CA VAL A 95 -2.93 -0.83 -6.69
C VAL A 95 -3.16 0.67 -6.85
N ASP A 96 -2.85 1.24 -8.01
CA ASP A 96 -3.13 2.65 -8.32
C ASP A 96 -4.65 2.95 -8.30
N GLY A 97 -5.46 1.97 -8.73
CA GLY A 97 -6.92 2.05 -8.66
C GLY A 97 -7.52 1.87 -7.26
N MET A 98 -6.75 1.44 -6.27
CA MET A 98 -7.23 1.35 -4.89
C MET A 98 -7.46 2.74 -4.30
N GLY A 99 -8.53 2.87 -3.50
CA GLY A 99 -8.66 4.03 -2.62
C GLY A 99 -7.54 4.06 -1.57
N LEU A 100 -7.20 5.27 -1.09
CA LEU A 100 -6.12 5.50 -0.12
C LEU A 100 -6.23 4.60 1.12
N GLU A 101 -7.44 4.42 1.67
CA GLU A 101 -7.67 3.53 2.82
C GLU A 101 -7.28 2.07 2.55
N ARG A 102 -7.58 1.56 1.35
CA ARG A 102 -7.17 0.20 0.99
C ARG A 102 -5.66 0.13 0.77
N GLN A 103 -5.05 1.14 0.14
CA GLN A 103 -3.59 1.20 0.02
C GLN A 103 -2.89 1.22 1.39
N ALA A 104 -3.41 1.96 2.35
CA ALA A 104 -2.90 2.00 3.72
C ALA A 104 -3.05 0.65 4.42
N THR A 105 -4.21 0.00 4.28
CA THR A 105 -4.45 -1.34 4.81
C THR A 105 -3.46 -2.35 4.22
N TRP A 106 -3.25 -2.28 2.90
CA TRP A 106 -2.33 -3.18 2.20
C TRP A 106 -0.87 -2.95 2.63
N PHE A 107 -0.46 -1.70 2.83
CA PHE A 107 0.84 -1.37 3.41
C PHE A 107 1.03 -2.01 4.79
N ILE A 108 -0.01 -1.97 5.63
CA ILE A 108 0.00 -2.58 6.98
C ILE A 108 0.15 -4.11 6.89
N GLU A 109 -0.61 -4.75 6.02
CA GLU A 109 -0.54 -6.20 5.78
C GLU A 109 0.88 -6.60 5.30
N LEU A 110 1.47 -5.83 4.38
CA LEU A 110 2.82 -6.05 3.84
C LEU A 110 3.95 -5.84 4.87
N ASN A 111 3.74 -5.00 5.88
CA ASN A 111 4.78 -4.56 6.83
C ASN A 111 4.62 -5.13 8.24
N ASP A 112 3.98 -6.30 8.35
CA ASP A 112 3.66 -7.00 9.59
C ASP A 112 2.64 -6.23 10.46
N PRO A 113 1.33 -6.56 10.33
CA PRO A 113 0.25 -5.84 11.01
C PRO A 113 0.35 -5.94 12.53
N ILE A 114 1.00 -6.96 13.07
CA ILE A 114 1.14 -7.14 14.53
C ILE A 114 1.99 -6.01 15.12
N THR A 115 2.91 -5.45 14.34
CA THR A 115 3.87 -4.44 14.83
C THR A 115 3.42 -3.01 14.60
N ILE A 116 2.45 -2.78 13.71
CA ILE A 116 1.90 -1.46 13.44
C ILE A 116 0.77 -1.19 14.44
N LYS A 117 0.94 -0.18 15.29
CA LYS A 117 0.04 0.16 16.40
C LYS A 117 -0.94 1.27 16.07
N GLY A 118 -0.72 1.98 14.98
CA GLY A 118 -1.62 3.04 14.51
C GLY A 118 -1.16 3.60 13.18
N HIS A 119 -2.09 4.27 12.51
CA HIS A 119 -1.78 5.12 11.37
C HIS A 119 -2.64 6.38 11.43
N TYR A 120 -2.12 7.48 10.89
CA TYR A 120 -2.78 8.78 10.91
C TYR A 120 -2.59 9.48 9.56
N TRP A 121 -3.67 10.01 9.02
CA TRP A 121 -3.66 10.81 7.81
C TRP A 121 -3.29 12.25 8.16
N VAL A 122 -2.38 12.86 7.42
CA VAL A 122 -1.91 14.23 7.66
C VAL A 122 -2.42 15.12 6.55
N HIS A 123 -3.11 16.19 6.90
CA HIS A 123 -3.54 17.22 5.96
C HIS A 123 -3.38 18.60 6.60
N ASP A 124 -2.68 19.50 5.93
CA ASP A 124 -2.38 20.86 6.43
C ASP A 124 -1.78 20.87 7.86
N GLY A 125 -0.97 19.85 8.16
CA GLY A 125 -0.31 19.69 9.47
C GLY A 125 -1.21 19.16 10.60
N VAL A 126 -2.47 18.82 10.31
CA VAL A 126 -3.40 18.19 11.26
C VAL A 126 -3.44 16.68 11.01
N GLU A 127 -3.47 15.90 12.08
CA GLU A 127 -3.61 14.44 12.02
C GLU A 127 -5.09 14.03 12.07
N TYR A 128 -5.47 13.04 11.28
CA TYR A 128 -6.81 12.50 11.15
C TYR A 128 -6.81 10.97 11.23
N LEU A 129 -7.92 10.40 11.67
CA LEU A 129 -8.14 8.96 11.76
C LEU A 129 -8.66 8.36 10.45
N ASP A 130 -9.01 9.20 9.46
CA ASP A 130 -9.55 8.81 8.16
C ASP A 130 -8.97 9.67 7.03
N ALA A 131 -8.86 9.07 5.84
CA ALA A 131 -8.30 9.72 4.64
C ALA A 131 -9.14 10.88 4.12
N ALA A 132 -10.43 10.94 4.51
CA ALA A 132 -11.34 12.02 4.15
C ALA A 132 -11.27 13.22 5.11
N HIS A 133 -10.39 13.17 6.12
CA HIS A 133 -10.17 14.24 7.11
C HIS A 133 -11.41 14.62 7.91
N THR A 134 -12.29 13.66 8.18
CA THR A 134 -13.54 13.91 8.91
C THR A 134 -13.39 13.73 10.42
N LEU A 135 -12.35 13.01 10.86
CA LEU A 135 -12.09 12.66 12.25
C LEU A 135 -10.69 13.13 12.68
N PRO A 136 -10.52 14.39 13.10
CA PRO A 136 -9.22 14.86 13.60
C PRO A 136 -8.81 14.06 14.83
N ARG A 137 -7.52 13.74 14.92
CA ARG A 137 -6.91 13.15 16.10
C ARG A 137 -6.81 14.24 17.17
N PHE A 138 -7.51 14.05 18.27
CA PHE A 138 -7.32 14.85 19.46
C PHE A 138 -6.22 14.20 20.30
N GLU A 139 -5.19 14.97 20.66
CA GLU A 139 -4.30 14.58 21.75
C GLU A 139 -5.03 14.84 23.08
N ASP A 140 -5.13 13.81 23.93
CA ASP A 140 -5.60 13.95 25.31
C ASP A 140 -4.60 14.75 26.17
#